data_AF-A0A956TDI9-F1
#
_entry.id   AF-A0A956TDI9-F1
#
_cell.length_a   1.000
_cell.length_b   1.000
_cell.length_c   1.000
_cell.angle_alpha   90.00
_cell.angle_beta   90.00
_cell.angle_gamma   90.00
#
_symmetry.space_group_name_H-M   'P 1'
#
loop_
_entity.id
_entity.type
_entity.pdbx_description
1 polymer ?
#
loop_
_entity_poly.entity_id
_entity_poly.type
_entity_poly.pdbx_seq_one_letter_code
_entity_poly.pdbx_strand_id
1 'polypeptide(L)'
;MLSYGEVRLWPLERPDLVQNYQWANDPELIELAGMTPKPKTGPELERWYESILGAPDLQIFSIKLADHTYVGNIELRTIDQRSGKAEVGVIVGSRDHWGRGLGRQAVEAVSAYAFRELRLHRLYARVLSLNPRALKVFERCGFRPEGIEREAHFSGGRYLDIHILGLLASEWGAEGL
;
A
#
# COMPACT_ATOMS: atom_id res chain seq x y z
N MET A 1 -14.46 6.86 -6.45
CA MET A 1 -13.21 6.89 -7.23
C MET A 1 -12.34 8.01 -6.70
N LEU A 2 -11.11 7.71 -6.29
CA LEU A 2 -10.11 8.72 -5.93
C LEU A 2 -9.14 8.88 -7.11
N SER A 3 -8.56 10.06 -7.31
CA SER A 3 -7.68 10.30 -8.45
C SER A 3 -6.53 11.24 -8.12
N TYR A 4 -5.35 10.90 -8.64
CA TYR A 4 -4.18 11.77 -8.63
C TYR A 4 -3.34 11.47 -9.87
N GLY A 5 -3.05 12.48 -10.69
CA GLY A 5 -2.35 12.28 -11.98
C GLY A 5 -3.07 11.28 -12.90
N GLU A 6 -2.36 10.26 -13.37
CA GLU A 6 -2.90 9.18 -14.22
C GLU A 6 -3.53 8.03 -13.40
N VAL A 7 -3.30 7.99 -12.09
CA VAL A 7 -3.85 6.96 -11.20
C VAL A 7 -5.30 7.24 -10.83
N ARG A 8 -6.11 6.18 -10.85
CA ARG A 8 -7.47 6.11 -10.32
C ARG A 8 -7.55 4.98 -9.30
N LEU A 9 -8.06 5.28 -8.11
CA LEU A 9 -8.31 4.29 -7.07
C LEU A 9 -9.80 3.93 -7.05
N TRP A 10 -10.05 2.64 -7.14
CA TRP A 10 -11.36 2.02 -7.02
C TRP A 10 -11.34 1.03 -5.87
N PRO A 11 -12.47 0.77 -5.18
CA PRO A 11 -12.55 -0.38 -4.28
C PRO A 11 -12.02 -1.63 -5.00
N LEU A 12 -11.27 -2.48 -4.30
CA LEU A 12 -10.88 -3.76 -4.86
C LEU A 12 -12.15 -4.59 -5.10
N GLU A 13 -12.37 -5.02 -6.35
CA GLU A 13 -13.55 -5.79 -6.72
C GLU A 13 -13.16 -7.22 -7.15
N ARG A 14 -14.13 -8.13 -7.09
CA ARG A 14 -13.95 -9.55 -7.45
C ARG A 14 -13.26 -9.76 -8.82
N PRO A 15 -13.55 -9.00 -9.90
CA PRO A 15 -12.85 -9.16 -11.18
C PRO A 15 -11.35 -8.88 -11.11
N ASP A 16 -10.90 -8.01 -10.21
CA ASP A 16 -9.48 -7.68 -10.04
C ASP A 16 -8.70 -8.88 -9.46
N LEU A 17 -9.38 -9.85 -8.82
CA LEU A 17 -8.75 -11.00 -8.18
C LEU A 17 -7.96 -11.88 -9.16
N VAL A 18 -8.37 -11.95 -10.43
CA VAL A 18 -7.65 -12.75 -11.45
C VAL A 18 -6.21 -12.26 -11.62
N GLN A 19 -6.03 -10.95 -11.72
CA GLN A 19 -4.71 -10.34 -11.86
C GLN A 19 -3.99 -10.27 -10.50
N ASN A 20 -4.73 -9.98 -9.43
CA ASN A 20 -4.20 -9.99 -8.06
C ASN A 20 -3.58 -11.35 -7.71
N TYR A 21 -4.22 -12.45 -8.14
CA TYR A 21 -3.75 -13.81 -7.97
C TYR A 21 -2.34 -14.03 -8.52
N GLN A 22 -2.06 -13.48 -9.72
CA GLN A 22 -0.74 -13.59 -10.35
C GLN A 22 0.32 -12.89 -9.49
N TRP A 23 0.03 -11.68 -9.01
CA TRP A 23 0.94 -10.94 -8.14
C TRP A 23 1.09 -11.56 -6.76
N ALA A 24 0.02 -12.15 -6.23
CA ALA A 24 0.02 -12.81 -4.94
C ALA A 24 0.82 -14.14 -4.94
N ASN A 25 1.14 -14.66 -6.12
CA ASN A 25 2.00 -15.82 -6.34
C ASN A 25 3.37 -15.46 -6.91
N ASP A 26 3.65 -14.18 -7.11
CA ASP A 26 4.95 -13.71 -7.56
C ASP A 26 5.90 -13.60 -6.36
N PRO A 27 6.97 -14.41 -6.30
CA PRO A 27 7.82 -14.50 -5.13
C PRO A 27 8.56 -13.18 -4.83
N GLU A 28 8.94 -12.42 -5.86
CA GLU A 28 9.65 -11.14 -5.68
C GLU A 28 8.69 -10.10 -5.09
N LEU A 29 7.47 -9.99 -5.63
CA LEU A 29 6.47 -9.06 -5.11
C LEU A 29 6.10 -9.37 -3.67
N ILE A 30 5.91 -10.65 -3.36
CA ILE A 30 5.55 -11.12 -2.03
C ILE A 30 6.68 -10.89 -1.02
N GLU A 31 7.95 -11.15 -1.39
CA GLU A 31 9.10 -10.85 -0.55
C GLU A 31 9.23 -9.33 -0.31
N LEU A 32 9.05 -8.51 -1.35
CA LEU A 32 9.08 -7.04 -1.24
C LEU A 32 7.94 -6.48 -0.37
N ALA A 33 6.82 -7.19 -0.27
CA ALA A 33 5.69 -6.87 0.60
C ALA A 33 5.86 -7.40 2.04
N GLY A 34 6.98 -8.08 2.34
CA GLY A 34 7.24 -8.66 3.66
C GLY A 34 6.32 -9.82 4.00
N MET A 35 5.95 -10.58 2.99
CA MET A 35 5.19 -11.81 3.13
C MET A 35 6.08 -12.99 2.71
N THR A 36 5.84 -14.16 3.30
CA THR A 36 6.54 -15.38 2.90
C THR A 36 6.00 -15.86 1.55
N PRO A 37 6.84 -16.04 0.52
CA PRO A 37 6.43 -16.65 -0.74
C PRO A 37 5.88 -18.04 -0.49
N LYS A 38 4.58 -18.20 -0.69
CA LYS A 38 3.86 -19.47 -0.61
C LYS A 38 2.88 -19.52 -1.78
N PRO A 39 2.80 -20.63 -2.54
CA PRO A 39 1.77 -20.81 -3.53
C PRO A 39 0.40 -20.62 -2.92
N LYS A 40 -0.38 -19.70 -3.49
CA LYS A 40 -1.78 -19.46 -3.16
C LYS A 40 -2.64 -20.08 -4.25
N THR A 41 -3.75 -20.65 -3.85
CA THR A 41 -4.78 -21.18 -4.74
C THR A 41 -5.88 -20.14 -4.98
N GLY A 42 -6.63 -20.26 -6.07
CA GLY A 42 -7.80 -19.41 -6.34
C GLY A 42 -8.79 -19.37 -5.16
N PRO A 43 -9.19 -20.53 -4.59
CA PRO A 43 -10.06 -20.57 -3.41
C PRO A 43 -9.48 -19.89 -2.16
N GLU A 44 -8.16 -19.90 -1.95
CA GLU A 44 -7.53 -19.14 -0.86
C GLU A 44 -7.66 -17.63 -1.09
N LEU A 45 -7.53 -17.17 -2.34
CA LEU A 45 -7.70 -15.77 -2.67
C LEU A 45 -9.15 -15.30 -2.52
N GLU A 46 -10.13 -16.12 -2.93
CA GLU A 46 -11.55 -15.83 -2.73
C GLU A 46 -11.90 -15.73 -1.25
N ARG A 47 -11.41 -16.65 -0.41
CA ARG A 47 -11.60 -16.57 1.06
C ARG A 47 -10.95 -15.32 1.65
N TRP A 48 -9.76 -14.95 1.18
CA TRP A 48 -9.13 -13.70 1.58
C TRP A 48 -9.98 -12.49 1.18
N TYR A 49 -10.48 -12.45 -0.06
CA TYR A 49 -11.35 -11.39 -0.53
C TYR A 49 -12.65 -11.29 0.31
N GLU A 50 -13.28 -12.41 0.63
CA GLU A 50 -14.45 -12.43 1.51
C GLU A 50 -14.12 -11.91 2.92
N SER A 51 -12.93 -12.22 3.44
CA SER A 51 -12.51 -11.76 4.76
C SER A 51 -12.32 -10.24 4.84
N ILE A 52 -11.99 -9.57 3.72
CA ILE A 52 -11.79 -8.12 3.69
C ILE A 52 -13.09 -7.33 3.45
N LEU A 53 -14.13 -7.94 2.84
CA LEU A 53 -15.38 -7.25 2.49
C LEU A 53 -16.18 -6.71 3.69
N GLY A 54 -15.84 -7.11 4.91
CA GLY A 54 -16.47 -6.64 6.14
C GLY A 54 -15.49 -6.14 7.19
N ALA A 55 -14.20 -6.01 6.86
CA ALA A 55 -13.19 -5.58 7.82
C ALA A 55 -13.35 -4.07 8.10
N PRO A 56 -13.70 -3.67 9.34
CA PRO A 56 -13.99 -2.26 9.64
C PRO A 56 -12.74 -1.38 9.66
N ASP A 57 -11.56 -1.98 9.81
CA ASP A 57 -10.27 -1.34 9.96
C ASP A 57 -9.35 -1.52 8.75
N LEU A 58 -9.89 -1.98 7.63
CA LEU A 58 -9.16 -2.25 6.39
C LEU A 58 -9.94 -1.73 5.18
N GLN A 59 -9.28 -0.95 4.34
CA GLN A 59 -9.80 -0.53 3.04
C GLN A 59 -8.73 -0.77 1.97
N ILE A 60 -9.06 -1.61 0.98
CA ILE A 60 -8.16 -1.93 -0.13
C ILE A 60 -8.73 -1.34 -1.42
N PHE A 61 -7.87 -0.66 -2.16
CA PHE A 61 -8.18 -0.07 -3.45
C PHE A 61 -7.33 -0.71 -4.54
N SER A 62 -7.94 -0.98 -5.69
CA SER A 62 -7.24 -1.25 -6.92
C SER A 62 -6.68 0.05 -7.52
N ILE A 63 -5.41 0.02 -7.90
CA ILE A 63 -4.72 1.08 -8.64
C ILE A 63 -4.97 0.80 -10.13
N LYS A 64 -5.74 1.68 -10.79
CA LYS A 64 -6.04 1.59 -12.22
C LYS A 64 -5.52 2.83 -12.95
N LEU A 65 -5.10 2.66 -14.20
CA LEU A 65 -4.79 3.77 -15.11
C LEU A 65 -6.08 4.34 -15.74
N ALA A 66 -5.96 5.42 -16.51
CA ALA A 66 -7.08 6.08 -17.17
C ALA A 66 -7.83 5.18 -18.18
N ASP A 67 -7.14 4.19 -18.76
CA ASP A 67 -7.70 3.17 -19.65
C ASP A 67 -8.26 1.95 -18.88
N HIS A 68 -8.40 2.05 -17.57
CA HIS A 68 -8.82 1.00 -16.65
C HIS A 68 -7.84 -0.17 -16.47
N THR A 69 -6.62 -0.07 -16.99
CA THR A 69 -5.57 -1.07 -16.75
C THR A 69 -5.27 -1.16 -15.25
N TYR A 70 -5.48 -2.33 -14.65
CA TYR A 70 -5.19 -2.60 -13.25
C TYR A 70 -3.71 -2.93 -13.07
N VAL A 71 -3.02 -2.14 -12.25
CA VAL A 71 -1.55 -2.15 -12.14
C VAL A 71 -1.03 -2.45 -10.73
N GLY A 72 -1.88 -2.45 -9.71
CA GLY A 72 -1.46 -2.68 -8.34
C GLY A 72 -2.55 -2.46 -7.31
N ASN A 73 -2.20 -2.55 -6.02
CA ASN A 73 -3.09 -2.30 -4.90
C ASN A 73 -2.51 -1.25 -3.97
N ILE A 74 -3.40 -0.51 -3.31
CA ILE A 74 -3.05 0.32 -2.16
C ILE A 74 -4.08 0.10 -1.06
N GLU A 75 -3.62 0.07 0.18
CA GLU A 75 -4.48 -0.21 1.33
C GLU A 75 -4.24 0.77 2.47
N LEU A 76 -5.32 1.05 3.20
CA LEU A 76 -5.30 1.59 4.55
C LEU A 76 -5.66 0.43 5.49
N ARG A 77 -4.76 0.05 6.40
CA ARG A 77 -4.99 -1.03 7.36
C ARG A 77 -4.80 -0.55 8.79
N THR A 78 -5.31 -1.32 9.75
CA THR A 78 -5.32 -0.95 11.18
C THR A 78 -5.92 0.42 11.41
N ILE A 79 -6.98 0.76 10.65
CA ILE A 79 -7.64 2.06 10.74
C ILE A 79 -8.23 2.19 12.14
N ASP A 80 -7.64 3.08 12.93
CA ASP A 80 -8.07 3.42 14.27
C ASP A 80 -8.68 4.81 14.24
N GLN A 81 -10.01 4.86 14.16
CA GLN A 81 -10.78 6.10 14.15
C GLN A 81 -10.67 6.88 15.46
N ARG A 82 -10.41 6.20 16.58
CA ARG A 82 -10.27 6.86 17.89
C ARG A 82 -8.95 7.60 17.99
N SER A 83 -7.86 6.98 17.54
CA SER A 83 -6.53 7.62 17.52
C SER A 83 -6.29 8.42 16.24
N GLY A 84 -7.18 8.33 15.25
CA GLY A 84 -7.08 9.02 13.97
C GLY A 84 -5.87 8.55 13.16
N LYS A 85 -5.59 7.25 13.09
CA LYS A 85 -4.41 6.73 12.39
C LYS A 85 -4.70 5.51 11.51
N ALA A 86 -3.89 5.32 10.47
CA ALA A 86 -3.88 4.12 9.64
C ALA A 86 -2.49 3.86 9.05
N GLU A 87 -2.19 2.60 8.78
CA GLU A 87 -1.00 2.21 8.02
C GLU A 87 -1.32 2.21 6.52
N VAL A 88 -0.41 2.74 5.71
CA VAL A 88 -0.48 2.70 4.25
C VAL A 88 0.41 1.59 3.72
N GLY A 89 -0.18 0.66 2.95
CA GLY A 89 0.54 -0.36 2.19
C GLY A 89 0.32 -0.16 0.69
N VAL A 90 1.36 -0.29 -0.14
CA VAL A 90 1.26 -0.13 -1.60
C VAL A 90 2.06 -1.19 -2.34
N ILE A 91 1.46 -1.77 -3.37
CA ILE A 91 2.08 -2.73 -4.28
C ILE A 91 1.74 -2.32 -5.71
N VAL A 92 2.74 -2.04 -6.54
CA VAL A 92 2.57 -1.97 -7.99
C VAL A 92 2.97 -3.33 -8.54
N GLY A 93 1.99 -4.15 -8.93
CA GLY A 93 2.24 -5.53 -9.34
C GLY A 93 2.69 -5.65 -10.80
N SER A 94 2.29 -4.74 -11.67
CA SER A 94 2.73 -4.75 -13.08
C SER A 94 4.16 -4.22 -13.22
N ARG A 95 5.11 -5.10 -13.57
CA ARG A 95 6.54 -4.76 -13.74
C ARG A 95 6.78 -3.74 -14.85
N ASP A 96 6.02 -3.80 -15.94
CA ASP A 96 6.09 -2.84 -17.05
C ASP A 96 5.73 -1.41 -16.61
N HIS A 97 5.13 -1.28 -15.43
CA HIS A 97 4.71 -0.01 -14.85
C HIS A 97 5.60 0.48 -13.72
N TRP A 98 6.68 -0.24 -13.40
CA TRP A 98 7.64 0.17 -12.39
C TRP A 98 8.45 1.39 -12.85
N GLY A 99 8.92 2.20 -11.89
CA GLY A 99 9.70 3.40 -12.18
C GLY A 99 8.91 4.58 -12.75
N ARG A 100 7.63 4.41 -13.08
CA ARG A 100 6.76 5.47 -13.63
C ARG A 100 6.14 6.40 -12.58
N GLY A 101 6.44 6.20 -11.29
CA GLY A 101 5.89 7.01 -10.20
C GLY A 101 4.45 6.68 -9.80
N LEU A 102 3.87 5.57 -10.29
CA LEU A 102 2.49 5.18 -9.96
C LEU A 102 2.27 4.92 -8.47
N GLY A 103 3.25 4.30 -7.80
CA GLY A 103 3.19 4.09 -6.35
C GLY A 103 3.07 5.41 -5.58
N ARG A 104 3.82 6.44 -6.00
CA ARG A 104 3.73 7.79 -5.44
C ARG A 104 2.33 8.38 -5.67
N GLN A 105 1.85 8.36 -6.91
CA GLN A 105 0.51 8.89 -7.23
C GLN A 105 -0.60 8.18 -6.43
N ALA A 106 -0.48 6.86 -6.22
CA ALA A 106 -1.41 6.12 -5.40
C ALA A 106 -1.34 6.54 -3.92
N VAL A 107 -0.13 6.69 -3.36
CA VAL A 107 0.06 7.15 -1.97
C VAL A 107 -0.49 8.57 -1.77
N GLU A 108 -0.29 9.48 -2.72
CA GLU A 108 -0.91 10.82 -2.69
C GLU A 108 -2.44 10.74 -2.69
N ALA A 109 -3.02 9.94 -3.59
CA ALA A 109 -4.46 9.79 -3.71
C ALA A 109 -5.09 9.20 -2.44
N VAL A 110 -4.49 8.16 -1.85
CA VAL A 110 -5.01 7.55 -0.62
C VAL A 110 -4.79 8.45 0.60
N SER A 111 -3.69 9.21 0.63
CA SER A 111 -3.45 10.21 1.69
C SER A 111 -4.53 11.29 1.66
N ALA A 112 -4.90 11.74 0.45
CA ALA A 112 -5.98 12.70 0.30
C ALA A 112 -7.31 12.23 0.86
N TYR A 113 -7.65 10.99 0.56
CA TYR A 113 -8.84 10.36 1.10
C TYR A 113 -8.78 10.20 2.62
N ALA A 114 -7.67 9.69 3.16
CA ALA A 114 -7.50 9.49 4.59
C ALA A 114 -7.63 10.78 5.41
N PHE A 115 -7.01 11.87 4.95
CA PHE A 115 -7.02 13.13 5.68
C PHE A 115 -8.30 13.95 5.45
N ARG A 116 -8.85 13.96 4.22
CA ARG A 116 -10.04 14.78 3.92
C ARG A 116 -11.34 14.07 4.27
N GLU A 117 -11.49 12.81 3.85
CA GLU A 117 -12.76 12.08 3.98
C GLU A 117 -12.82 11.33 5.31
N LEU A 118 -11.79 10.57 5.65
CA LEU A 118 -11.74 9.84 6.92
C LEU A 118 -11.37 10.74 8.12
N ARG A 119 -10.87 11.96 7.85
CA ARG A 119 -10.43 12.92 8.88
C ARG A 119 -9.43 12.32 9.87
N LEU A 120 -8.57 11.42 9.39
CA LEU A 120 -7.49 10.88 10.20
C LEU A 120 -6.51 12.00 10.56
N HIS A 121 -5.88 11.89 11.71
CA HIS A 121 -4.81 12.79 12.14
C HIS A 121 -3.47 12.43 11.49
N ARG A 122 -3.26 11.14 11.19
CA ARG A 122 -1.94 10.62 10.85
C ARG A 122 -1.98 9.38 9.97
N LEU A 123 -1.00 9.27 9.08
CA LEU A 123 -0.67 8.05 8.35
C LEU A 123 0.72 7.58 8.72
N TYR A 124 0.97 6.28 8.61
CA TYR A 124 2.30 5.71 8.75
C TYR A 124 2.53 4.57 7.76
N ALA A 125 3.78 4.21 7.53
CA ALA A 125 4.17 3.10 6.67
C ALA A 125 5.29 2.30 7.33
N ARG A 126 5.25 0.97 7.14
CA ARG A 126 6.30 0.03 7.56
C ARG A 126 6.93 -0.53 6.29
N VAL A 127 8.20 -0.21 6.07
CA VAL A 127 8.91 -0.55 4.83
C VAL A 127 10.12 -1.43 5.16
N LEU A 128 10.20 -2.62 4.57
CA LEU A 128 11.37 -3.47 4.72
C LEU A 128 12.61 -2.80 4.12
N SER A 129 13.75 -2.96 4.80
CA SER A 129 15.08 -2.55 4.33
C SER A 129 15.44 -3.10 2.94
N LEU A 130 14.84 -4.23 2.54
CA LEU A 130 14.98 -4.82 1.20
C LEU A 130 14.31 -3.98 0.08
N ASN A 131 13.40 -3.06 0.43
CA ASN A 131 12.60 -2.30 -0.54
C ASN A 131 12.89 -0.79 -0.50
N PRO A 132 14.10 -0.35 -0.91
CA PRO A 132 14.47 1.06 -0.92
C PRO A 132 13.64 1.90 -1.92
N ARG A 133 12.97 1.24 -2.88
CA ARG A 133 12.04 1.91 -3.81
C ARG A 133 10.79 2.39 -3.10
N ALA A 134 10.19 1.55 -2.25
CA ALA A 134 9.04 1.95 -1.44
C ALA A 134 9.41 3.06 -0.45
N LEU A 135 10.57 2.98 0.18
CA LEU A 135 11.06 4.02 1.09
C LEU A 135 11.09 5.41 0.41
N LYS A 136 11.71 5.49 -0.77
CA LYS A 136 11.76 6.71 -1.59
C LYS A 136 10.38 7.20 -2.02
N VAL A 137 9.42 6.30 -2.23
CA VAL A 137 8.05 6.68 -2.57
C VAL A 137 7.40 7.42 -1.40
N PHE A 138 7.47 6.85 -0.19
CA PHE A 138 6.90 7.47 1.01
C PHE A 138 7.59 8.80 1.34
N GLU A 139 8.91 8.86 1.30
CA GLU A 139 9.67 10.11 1.52
C GLU A 139 9.25 11.22 0.54
N ARG A 140 9.04 10.88 -0.74
CA ARG A 140 8.57 11.83 -1.78
C ARG A 140 7.12 12.25 -1.62
N CYS A 141 6.34 11.56 -0.81
CA CYS A 141 4.99 11.92 -0.41
C CYS A 141 4.97 12.67 0.93
N GLY A 142 6.12 13.12 1.43
CA GLY A 142 6.24 13.89 2.66
C GLY A 142 6.28 13.06 3.93
N PHE A 143 6.28 11.72 3.85
CA PHE A 143 6.46 10.89 5.04
C PHE A 143 7.88 11.07 5.58
N ARG A 144 8.00 11.19 6.90
CA ARG A 144 9.25 11.42 7.61
C ARG A 144 9.67 10.17 8.40
N PRO A 145 10.97 9.86 8.50
CA PRO A 145 11.45 8.73 9.29
C PRO A 145 11.14 8.90 10.78
N GLU A 146 10.77 7.81 11.45
CA GLU A 146 10.45 7.84 12.89
C GLU A 146 11.13 6.74 13.70
N GLY A 147 11.59 5.69 13.04
CA GLY A 147 12.26 4.59 13.72
C GLY A 147 12.65 3.46 12.79
N ILE A 148 13.44 2.55 13.33
CA ILE A 148 13.83 1.30 12.69
C ILE A 148 13.61 0.18 13.70
N GLU A 149 12.78 -0.80 13.35
CA GLU A 149 12.70 -2.05 14.08
C GLU A 149 13.78 -2.98 13.53
N ARG A 150 14.88 -3.11 14.27
CA ARG A 150 16.04 -3.91 13.87
C ARG A 150 15.70 -5.39 13.86
N GLU A 151 16.08 -6.08 12.80
CA GLU A 151 15.90 -7.53 12.62
C GLU A 151 14.46 -8.02 12.88
N ALA A 152 13.47 -7.16 12.62
CA ALA A 152 12.08 -7.40 12.99
C ALA A 152 11.31 -8.32 12.03
N HIS A 153 11.90 -8.63 10.87
CA HIS A 153 11.26 -9.48 9.87
C HIS A 153 12.21 -10.53 9.33
N PHE A 154 11.81 -11.81 9.35
CA PHE A 154 12.59 -12.89 8.75
C PHE A 154 12.05 -13.22 7.37
N SER A 155 12.87 -13.05 6.33
CA SER A 155 12.51 -13.43 4.96
C SER A 155 13.75 -13.83 4.17
N GLY A 156 13.61 -14.80 3.26
CA GLY A 156 14.71 -15.26 2.41
C GLY A 156 15.94 -15.73 3.18
N GLY A 157 15.77 -16.32 4.38
CA GLY A 157 16.86 -16.84 5.20
C GLY A 157 17.63 -15.79 6.02
N ARG A 158 17.19 -14.53 6.04
CA ARG A 158 17.86 -13.43 6.77
C ARG A 158 16.85 -12.62 7.57
N TYR A 159 17.33 -12.01 8.66
CA TYR A 159 16.58 -10.97 9.36
C TYR A 159 16.76 -9.62 8.65
N LEU A 160 15.66 -8.89 8.53
CA LEU A 160 15.53 -7.61 7.84
C LEU A 160 15.00 -6.57 8.82
N ASP A 161 15.53 -5.36 8.71
CA ASP A 161 15.01 -4.20 9.40
C ASP A 161 13.70 -3.72 8.77
N ILE A 162 12.81 -3.15 9.58
CA ILE A 162 11.62 -2.42 9.14
C ILE A 162 11.82 -0.94 9.45
N HIS A 163 11.78 -0.10 8.42
CA HIS A 163 11.75 1.35 8.54
C HIS A 163 10.32 1.83 8.78
N ILE A 164 10.14 2.65 9.80
CA ILE A 164 8.86 3.29 10.13
C ILE A 164 8.91 4.73 9.66
N LEU A 165 7.93 5.12 8.85
CA LEU A 165 7.73 6.51 8.42
C LEU A 165 6.33 6.99 8.80
N GLY A 166 6.20 8.29 9.09
CA GLY A 166 4.95 8.93 9.46
C GLY A 166 4.66 10.17 8.64
N LEU A 167 3.37 10.48 8.47
CA LEU A 167 2.89 11.72 7.88
C LEU A 167 1.72 12.26 8.70
N LEU A 168 1.83 13.47 9.21
CA LEU A 168 0.74 14.14 9.93
C LEU A 168 -0.15 14.92 8.97
N ALA A 169 -1.44 15.02 9.29
CA ALA A 169 -2.40 15.82 8.52
C ALA A 169 -1.97 17.29 8.37
N SER A 170 -1.28 17.85 9.37
CA SER A 170 -0.74 19.22 9.34
C SER A 170 0.47 19.39 8.42
N GLU A 171 1.17 18.30 8.10
CA GLU A 171 2.32 18.29 7.19
C GLU A 171 1.87 18.01 5.74
N TRP A 172 0.76 17.28 5.59
CA TRP A 172 0.15 16.94 4.31
C TRP A 172 -0.49 18.17 3.66
N GLY A 173 0.32 18.91 2.90
CA GLY A 173 -0.07 20.13 2.17
C GLY A 173 0.66 21.40 2.59
N ALA A 174 1.48 21.36 3.65
CA ALA A 174 2.34 22.50 4.03
C ALA A 174 3.58 22.64 3.13
N GLU A 175 3.95 21.59 2.40
CA GLU A 175 5.02 21.58 1.40
C GLU A 175 4.43 21.26 0.00
N GLY A 176 3.84 22.27 -0.66
CA GLY A 176 3.62 22.26 -2.11
C GLY A 176 2.26 21.76 -2.60
N LEU A 177 1.28 22.65 -2.60
CA LEU A 177 0.47 22.94 -3.79
C LEU A 177 0.95 24.26 -4.38
#